data_AF-A0AA37SMZ6-F1
#
_entry.id   AF-A0AA37SMZ6-F1
#
_cell.length_a   1.000
_cell.length_b   1.000
_cell.length_c   1.000
_cell.angle_alpha   90.00
_cell.angle_beta   90.00
_cell.angle_gamma   90.00
#
_symmetry.space_group_name_H-M   'P 1'
#
loop_
_entity.id
_entity.type
_entity.pdbx_description
1 polymer ?
#
loop_
_entity_poly.entity_id
_entity_poly.type
_entity_poly.pdbx_seq_one_letter_code
_entity_poly.pdbx_strand_id
1 'polypeptide(L)'
;MPSWNVDLEVFGPTTIKRVFNFKQRKELDYHDRLYSNIEINNNGRHGVKITAAAFSNELIYAKKGALYFVGQAIDTLSFSINLPVYISYTENRINTPKTEEVRRIIEDEEWIQVFKDARLYNLTEPTFLRALGWYRKGLCSDDPFDKFLAFWNSIETITNKYNPNKVSCVDRGSKCHMWE
;
A
#
# COMPACT_ATOMS: atom_id res chain seq x y z
N MET A 1 -9.43 -7.74 23.33
CA MET A 1 -8.28 -8.22 22.54
C MET A 1 -7.04 -7.46 22.97
N PRO A 2 -5.87 -8.11 23.11
CA PRO A 2 -4.59 -7.43 23.34
C PRO A 2 -4.27 -6.44 22.22
N SER A 3 -3.57 -5.35 22.56
CA SER A 3 -3.04 -4.38 21.60
C SER A 3 -1.53 -4.52 21.46
N TRP A 4 -1.04 -4.49 20.22
CA TRP A 4 0.36 -4.60 19.85
C TRP A 4 0.80 -3.37 19.08
N ASN A 5 2.02 -2.89 19.31
CA ASN A 5 2.67 -1.94 18.42
C ASN A 5 3.49 -2.73 17.41
N VAL A 6 3.15 -2.58 16.13
CA VAL A 6 3.88 -3.23 15.04
C VAL A 6 4.68 -2.16 14.31
N ASP A 7 6.00 -2.30 14.37
CA ASP A 7 6.94 -1.46 13.64
C ASP A 7 7.14 -2.00 12.22
N LEU A 8 6.93 -1.14 11.24
CA LEU A 8 7.10 -1.44 9.83
C LEU A 8 8.06 -0.41 9.22
N GLU A 9 9.11 -0.91 8.58
CA GLU A 9 10.03 -0.06 7.84
C GLU A 9 9.53 0.09 6.41
N VAL A 10 9.36 1.34 5.99
CA VAL A 10 8.92 1.74 4.66
C VAL A 10 10.08 2.43 3.96
N PHE A 11 10.47 1.85 2.84
CA PHE A 11 11.61 2.27 2.06
C PHE A 11 11.17 2.97 0.79
N GLY A 12 11.96 3.94 0.36
CA GLY A 12 11.74 4.68 -0.88
C GLY A 12 12.30 6.10 -0.80
N PRO A 13 12.26 6.86 -1.91
CA PRO A 13 12.75 8.23 -1.98
C PRO A 13 11.78 9.21 -1.32
N THR A 14 11.41 8.96 -0.06
CA THR A 14 10.46 9.74 0.72
C THR A 14 11.03 10.09 2.10
N THR A 15 10.53 11.17 2.68
CA THR A 15 10.85 11.59 4.04
C THR A 15 9.69 12.42 4.61
N ILE A 16 9.77 12.77 5.88
CA ILE A 16 8.77 13.58 6.60
C ILE A 16 9.44 14.79 7.23
N LYS A 17 8.68 15.85 7.47
CA LYS A 17 9.18 17.06 8.15
C LYS A 17 9.43 16.82 9.64
N ARG A 18 8.54 16.07 10.28
CA ARG A 18 8.56 15.81 11.72
C ARG A 18 7.93 14.45 12.01
N VAL A 19 8.22 13.92 13.19
CA VAL A 19 7.45 12.80 13.74
C VAL A 19 6.03 13.29 14.00
N PHE A 20 5.04 12.52 13.55
CA PHE A 20 3.65 12.85 13.79
C PHE A 20 2.82 11.59 14.03
N ASN A 21 1.69 11.81 14.69
CA ASN A 21 0.80 10.78 15.17
C ASN A 21 -0.63 11.09 14.76
N PHE A 22 -1.38 10.07 14.34
CA PHE A 22 -2.79 10.21 14.05
C PHE A 22 -3.55 8.91 14.33
N LYS A 23 -4.87 9.02 14.43
CA LYS A 23 -5.75 7.86 14.61
C LYS A 23 -6.51 7.60 13.32
N GLN A 24 -6.48 6.34 12.87
CA GLN A 24 -7.21 5.91 11.69
C GLN A 24 -8.16 4.76 12.01
N ARG A 25 -9.39 4.85 11.50
CA ARG A 25 -10.41 3.82 11.65
C ARG A 25 -10.12 2.64 10.73
N LYS A 26 -10.25 1.39 11.22
CA LYS A 26 -10.01 0.17 10.43
C LYS A 26 -11.23 -0.30 9.63
N GLU A 27 -12.43 -0.24 10.20
CA GLU A 27 -13.65 -0.83 9.60
C GLU A 27 -14.88 0.09 9.67
N LEU A 28 -15.97 -0.22 8.94
CA LEU A 28 -17.28 0.45 9.05
C LEU A 28 -18.25 -0.30 9.99
N ASP A 29 -18.27 -1.64 9.98
CA ASP A 29 -19.41 -2.44 10.50
C ASP A 29 -19.10 -3.39 11.67
N TYR A 30 -17.99 -3.20 12.41
CA TYR A 30 -17.82 -3.86 13.71
C TYR A 30 -18.43 -3.00 14.82
N HIS A 31 -19.20 -3.63 15.72
CA HIS A 31 -19.87 -2.96 16.85
C HIS A 31 -18.91 -2.14 17.72
N ASP A 32 -17.61 -2.47 17.70
CA ASP A 32 -16.54 -1.64 18.25
C ASP A 32 -15.77 -0.89 17.16
N ARG A 33 -15.64 0.43 17.34
CA ARG A 33 -14.85 1.29 16.45
C ARG A 33 -13.36 0.99 16.62
N LEU A 34 -12.84 0.01 15.89
CA LEU A 34 -11.40 -0.29 15.91
C LEU A 34 -10.61 0.85 15.25
N TYR A 35 -9.80 1.53 16.05
CA TYR A 35 -8.86 2.56 15.61
C TYR A 35 -7.41 2.07 15.74
N SER A 36 -6.60 2.28 14.73
CA SER A 36 -5.14 2.25 14.87
C SER A 36 -4.64 3.62 15.26
N ASN A 37 -3.84 3.67 16.33
CA ASN A 37 -2.86 4.74 16.46
C ASN A 37 -1.74 4.44 15.47
N ILE A 38 -1.37 5.45 14.68
CA ILE A 38 -0.30 5.39 13.69
C ILE A 38 0.70 6.47 14.07
N GLU A 39 1.95 6.07 14.23
CA GLU A 39 3.11 6.96 14.34
C GLU A 39 3.94 6.84 13.08
N ILE A 40 4.35 7.97 12.51
CA ILE A 40 5.28 8.00 11.38
C ILE A 40 6.54 8.75 11.81
N ASN A 41 7.66 8.08 11.69
CA ASN A 41 8.99 8.58 12.04
C ASN A 41 9.92 8.48 10.82
N ASN A 42 10.99 9.27 10.81
CA ASN A 42 12.00 9.23 9.78
C ASN A 42 12.87 7.96 9.95
N ASN A 43 13.18 7.27 8.85
CA ASN A 43 14.07 6.10 8.85
C ASN A 43 15.39 6.44 8.15
N GLY A 44 16.11 7.42 8.69
CA GLY A 44 17.41 7.86 8.17
C GLY A 44 17.32 8.37 6.73
N ARG A 45 18.15 7.81 5.83
CA ARG A 45 18.15 8.12 4.38
C ARG A 45 17.41 7.07 3.53
N HIS A 46 16.65 6.20 4.18
CA HIS A 46 16.07 5.02 3.54
C HIS A 46 14.55 5.13 3.35
N GLY A 47 13.89 6.01 4.09
CA GLY A 47 12.45 6.24 3.99
C GLY A 47 11.86 6.64 5.34
N VAL A 48 10.79 5.96 5.75
CA VAL A 48 10.05 6.22 6.99
C VAL A 48 9.84 4.93 7.79
N LYS A 49 9.68 5.06 9.11
CA LYS A 49 9.24 3.99 10.00
C LYS A 49 7.80 4.28 10.39
N ILE A 50 6.92 3.28 10.24
CA ILE A 50 5.52 3.38 10.62
C ILE A 50 5.27 2.41 11.77
N THR A 51 4.81 2.92 12.91
CA THR A 51 4.34 2.11 14.02
C THR A 51 2.82 2.11 14.02
N ALA A 52 2.21 0.94 13.86
CA ALA A 52 0.77 0.78 13.80
C ALA A 52 0.24 -0.10 14.94
N ALA A 53 -0.77 0.40 15.66
CA ALA A 53 -1.45 -0.39 16.67
C ALA A 53 -2.29 -1.52 16.02
N ALA A 54 -2.04 -2.77 16.37
CA ALA A 54 -2.79 -3.94 15.91
C ALA A 54 -3.47 -4.64 17.10
N PHE A 55 -4.66 -5.19 16.87
CA PHE A 55 -5.39 -5.93 17.89
C PHE A 55 -5.41 -7.39 17.50
N SER A 56 -4.88 -8.27 18.35
CA SER A 56 -4.90 -9.72 18.13
C SER A 56 -4.53 -10.48 19.39
N ASN A 57 -4.97 -11.73 19.48
CA ASN A 57 -4.55 -12.64 20.54
C ASN A 57 -3.15 -13.22 20.27
N GLU A 58 -2.70 -13.23 19.01
CA GLU A 58 -1.39 -13.77 18.64
C GLU A 58 -0.55 -12.74 17.88
N LEU A 59 0.75 -12.73 18.16
CA LEU A 59 1.73 -11.82 17.56
C LEU A 59 1.76 -11.92 16.02
N ILE A 60 1.64 -13.13 15.47
CA ILE A 60 1.69 -13.35 14.02
C ILE A 60 0.52 -12.67 13.30
N TYR A 61 -0.67 -12.71 13.86
CA TYR A 61 -1.86 -12.07 13.30
C TYR A 61 -1.85 -10.55 13.50
N ALA A 62 -1.28 -10.07 14.62
CA ALA A 62 -1.04 -8.65 14.81
C ALA A 62 -0.11 -8.09 13.70
N LYS A 63 1.01 -8.76 13.42
CA LYS A 63 1.96 -8.39 12.37
C LYS A 63 1.32 -8.42 10.99
N LYS A 64 0.61 -9.49 10.63
CA LYS A 64 -0.11 -9.62 9.35
C LYS A 64 -1.18 -8.53 9.18
N GLY A 65 -1.96 -8.24 10.22
CA GLY A 65 -2.99 -7.21 10.18
C GLY A 65 -2.43 -5.81 9.99
N ALA A 66 -1.37 -5.45 10.73
CA ALA A 66 -0.69 -4.17 10.55
C ALA A 66 -0.08 -4.05 9.15
N LEU A 67 0.58 -5.11 8.67
CA LEU A 67 1.20 -5.15 7.35
C LEU A 67 0.18 -5.00 6.22
N TYR A 68 -0.98 -5.64 6.33
CA TYR A 68 -2.06 -5.49 5.36
C TYR A 68 -2.59 -4.05 5.35
N PHE A 69 -2.91 -3.52 6.54
CA PHE A 69 -3.48 -2.19 6.70
C PHE A 69 -2.54 -1.07 6.23
N VAL A 70 -1.27 -1.10 6.65
CA VAL A 70 -0.24 -0.16 6.18
C VAL A 70 0.10 -0.44 4.72
N GLY A 71 0.11 -1.70 4.29
CA GLY A 71 0.33 -2.12 2.90
C GLY A 71 -0.57 -1.40 1.91
N GLN A 72 -1.87 -1.36 2.21
CA GLN A 72 -2.86 -0.66 1.39
C GLN A 72 -2.62 0.85 1.35
N ALA A 73 -2.27 1.48 2.49
CA ALA A 73 -1.93 2.90 2.52
C ALA A 73 -0.69 3.21 1.68
N ILE A 74 0.32 2.33 1.71
CA ILE A 74 1.54 2.48 0.90
C ILE A 74 1.27 2.23 -0.59
N ASP A 75 0.33 1.33 -0.94
CA ASP A 75 -0.13 1.17 -2.33
C ASP A 75 -0.72 2.48 -2.86
N THR A 76 -1.62 3.09 -2.08
CA THR A 76 -2.23 4.38 -2.41
C THR A 76 -1.22 5.51 -2.47
N LEU A 77 -0.28 5.56 -1.52
CA LEU A 77 0.79 6.56 -1.50
C LEU A 77 1.67 6.44 -2.75
N SER A 78 2.14 5.23 -3.07
CA SER A 78 3.02 5.00 -4.23
C SER A 78 2.35 5.44 -5.53
N PHE A 79 1.04 5.21 -5.64
CA PHE A 79 0.23 5.67 -6.75
C PHE A 79 0.10 7.20 -6.80
N SER A 80 -0.24 7.84 -5.68
CA SER A 80 -0.45 9.30 -5.64
C SER A 80 0.83 10.10 -5.91
N ILE A 81 1.99 9.56 -5.51
CA ILE A 81 3.27 10.24 -5.64
C ILE A 81 4.10 9.74 -6.84
N ASN A 82 3.69 8.62 -7.46
CA ASN A 82 4.42 7.93 -8.54
C ASN A 82 5.90 7.67 -8.20
N LEU A 83 6.18 7.14 -7.01
CA LEU A 83 7.53 6.76 -6.56
C LEU A 83 7.54 5.33 -6.01
N PRO A 84 8.67 4.61 -6.15
CA PRO A 84 8.81 3.27 -5.59
C PRO A 84 8.88 3.35 -4.07
N VAL A 85 7.79 2.98 -3.40
CA VAL A 85 7.74 2.85 -1.94
C VAL A 85 7.41 1.40 -1.60
N TYR A 86 8.14 0.76 -0.69
CA TYR A 86 7.88 -0.62 -0.30
C TYR A 86 8.05 -0.84 1.20
N ILE A 87 7.32 -1.82 1.74
CA ILE A 87 7.43 -2.24 3.14
C ILE A 87 8.43 -3.39 3.22
N SER A 88 9.29 -3.43 4.24
CA SER A 88 10.10 -4.62 4.50
C SER A 88 9.25 -5.72 5.15
N TYR A 89 9.17 -6.88 4.48
CA TYR A 89 8.36 -8.03 4.88
C TYR A 89 9.14 -9.05 5.74
N THR A 90 10.47 -8.98 5.77
CA THR A 90 11.33 -10.03 6.35
C THR A 90 12.51 -9.43 7.13
N GLU A 91 12.77 -9.99 8.32
CA GLU A 91 14.02 -9.81 9.07
C GLU A 91 15.25 -10.29 8.27
N ASN A 92 15.03 -11.10 7.24
CA ASN A 92 16.02 -11.48 6.25
C ASN A 92 15.90 -10.61 4.99
N ARG A 93 16.75 -9.58 4.90
CA ARG A 93 17.20 -9.07 3.59
C ARG A 93 18.72 -9.03 3.55
N ILE A 94 19.24 -9.75 2.56
CA ILE A 94 20.64 -9.80 2.11
C ILE A 94 21.02 -8.51 1.35
N ASN A 95 20.04 -7.69 0.96
CA ASN A 95 20.26 -6.41 0.30
C ASN A 95 20.03 -5.27 1.28
N THR A 96 21.10 -4.52 1.58
CA THR A 96 21.03 -3.26 2.31
C THR A 96 20.09 -2.29 1.58
N PRO A 97 19.19 -1.59 2.30
CA PRO A 97 18.31 -0.63 1.67
C PRO A 97 19.13 0.45 0.98
N LYS A 98 18.76 0.79 -0.25
CA LYS A 98 19.42 1.86 -1.00
C LYS A 98 19.32 3.17 -0.20
N THR A 99 20.38 3.97 -0.24
CA THR A 99 20.32 5.33 0.28
C THR A 99 19.82 6.24 -0.82
N GLU A 100 18.84 7.08 -0.50
CA GLU A 100 18.23 7.98 -1.45
C GLU A 100 18.83 9.38 -1.29
N GLU A 101 19.50 9.87 -2.33
CA GLU A 101 20.10 11.21 -2.34
C GLU A 101 19.03 12.30 -2.41
N VAL A 102 17.99 12.05 -3.22
CA VAL A 102 16.85 12.94 -3.42
C VAL A 102 15.62 12.28 -2.83
N ARG A 103 14.95 12.97 -1.90
CA ARG A 103 13.78 12.46 -1.19
C ARG A 103 12.65 13.46 -1.25
N ARG A 104 11.46 12.98 -1.60
CA ARG A 104 10.24 13.76 -1.53
C ARG A 104 9.80 13.90 -0.08
N ILE A 105 9.58 15.13 0.36
CA ILE A 105 8.94 15.39 1.65
C ILE A 105 7.43 15.14 1.49
N ILE A 106 6.89 14.22 2.29
CA ILE A 106 5.47 13.91 2.35
C ILE A 106 4.89 14.65 3.55
N GLU A 107 3.86 15.47 3.31
CA GLU A 107 3.21 16.25 4.37
C GLU A 107 2.32 15.36 5.27
N ASP A 108 2.06 15.83 6.49
CA ASP A 108 1.21 15.12 7.46
C ASP A 108 -0.19 14.84 6.87
N GLU A 109 -0.77 15.81 6.14
CA GLU A 109 -2.07 15.67 5.49
C GLU A 109 -2.08 14.60 4.39
N GLU A 110 -1.00 14.49 3.61
CA GLU A 110 -0.89 13.48 2.54
C GLU A 110 -0.88 12.07 3.13
N TRP A 111 -0.15 11.86 4.22
CA TRP A 111 -0.16 10.61 4.95
C TRP A 111 -1.55 10.28 5.49
N ILE A 112 -2.22 11.23 6.14
CA ILE A 112 -3.58 11.01 6.64
C ILE A 112 -4.52 10.66 5.48
N GLN A 113 -4.38 11.33 4.34
CA GLN A 113 -5.22 11.13 3.17
C GLN A 113 -5.02 9.74 2.56
N VAL A 114 -3.80 9.25 2.40
CA VAL A 114 -3.58 7.90 1.82
C VAL A 114 -4.17 6.78 2.67
N PHE A 115 -4.20 6.93 4.01
CA PHE A 115 -4.87 6.00 4.91
C PHE A 115 -6.39 6.09 4.83
N LYS A 116 -6.96 7.28 4.58
CA LYS A 116 -8.39 7.47 4.33
C LYS A 116 -8.80 6.89 2.98
N ASP A 117 -8.02 7.15 1.94
CA ASP A 117 -8.26 6.69 0.57
C ASP A 117 -8.11 5.19 0.46
N ALA A 118 -7.04 4.60 1.03
CA ALA A 118 -6.88 3.15 1.10
C ALA A 118 -8.10 2.48 1.74
N ARG A 119 -8.61 3.05 2.83
CA ARG A 119 -9.84 2.56 3.48
C ARG A 119 -11.06 2.73 2.58
N LEU A 120 -11.23 3.90 1.96
CA LEU A 120 -12.35 4.18 1.06
C LEU A 120 -12.35 3.18 -0.10
N TYR A 121 -11.21 3.00 -0.78
CA TYR A 121 -11.06 2.04 -1.87
C TYR A 121 -11.26 0.61 -1.41
N ASN A 122 -10.80 0.22 -0.23
CA ASN A 122 -11.05 -1.12 0.28
C ASN A 122 -12.57 -1.41 0.43
N LEU A 123 -13.37 -0.36 0.67
CA LEU A 123 -14.82 -0.47 0.85
C LEU A 123 -15.60 -0.31 -0.47
N THR A 124 -15.23 0.64 -1.31
CA THR A 124 -15.99 0.98 -2.53
C THR A 124 -15.40 0.35 -3.78
N GLU A 125 -14.07 0.29 -3.88
CA GLU A 125 -13.34 -0.10 -5.09
C GLU A 125 -12.19 -1.09 -4.80
N PRO A 126 -12.45 -2.26 -4.15
CA PRO A 126 -11.38 -3.17 -3.72
C PRO A 126 -10.58 -3.75 -4.88
N THR A 127 -11.14 -3.75 -6.09
CA THR A 127 -10.43 -4.17 -7.29
C THR A 127 -9.41 -3.12 -7.76
N PHE A 128 -9.76 -1.84 -7.66
CA PHE A 128 -8.81 -0.75 -7.89
C PHE A 128 -7.65 -0.81 -6.88
N LEU A 129 -7.94 -0.97 -5.58
CA LEU A 129 -6.90 -1.09 -4.56
C LEU A 129 -5.95 -2.27 -4.81
N ARG A 130 -6.48 -3.42 -5.27
CA ARG A 130 -5.64 -4.56 -5.69
C ARG A 130 -4.73 -4.22 -6.88
N ALA A 131 -5.24 -3.46 -7.85
CA ALA A 131 -4.45 -2.99 -8.99
C ALA A 131 -3.32 -2.05 -8.56
N LEU A 132 -3.53 -1.22 -7.53
CA LEU A 132 -2.48 -0.36 -6.97
C LEU A 132 -1.32 -1.18 -6.37
N GLY A 133 -1.61 -2.32 -5.76
CA GLY A 133 -0.57 -3.25 -5.27
C GLY A 133 0.35 -3.75 -6.38
N TRP A 134 -0.22 -4.10 -7.55
CA TRP A 134 0.55 -4.48 -8.74
C TRP A 134 1.33 -3.30 -9.32
N TYR A 135 0.71 -2.11 -9.38
CA TYR A 135 1.38 -0.90 -9.85
C TYR A 135 2.62 -0.57 -9.01
N ARG A 136 2.48 -0.58 -7.68
CA ARG A 136 3.60 -0.39 -6.75
C ARG A 136 4.70 -1.43 -6.95
N LYS A 137 4.34 -2.71 -7.13
CA LYS A 137 5.31 -3.76 -7.43
C LYS A 137 6.11 -3.43 -8.70
N GLY A 138 5.44 -2.96 -9.76
CA GLY A 138 6.08 -2.54 -10.99
C GLY A 138 7.08 -1.39 -10.77
N LEU A 139 6.74 -0.40 -9.95
CA LEU A 139 7.67 0.68 -9.60
C LEU A 139 8.92 0.17 -8.88
N CYS A 140 8.76 -0.77 -7.96
CA CYS A 140 9.85 -1.29 -7.12
C CYS A 140 10.69 -2.41 -7.75
N SER A 141 10.30 -2.93 -8.92
CA SER A 141 11.02 -4.03 -9.57
C SER A 141 12.12 -3.51 -10.49
N ASP A 142 13.31 -4.10 -10.34
CA ASP A 142 14.49 -3.88 -11.20
C ASP A 142 14.53 -4.87 -12.37
N ASP A 143 13.82 -6.01 -12.28
CA ASP A 143 13.75 -6.98 -13.38
C ASP A 143 12.75 -6.49 -14.45
N PRO A 144 13.17 -6.32 -15.71
CA PRO A 144 12.30 -5.80 -16.76
C PRO A 144 11.05 -6.66 -17.02
N PHE A 145 11.15 -7.99 -16.90
CA PHE A 145 10.01 -8.89 -17.12
C PHE A 145 9.00 -8.77 -15.98
N ASP A 146 9.44 -8.85 -14.73
CA ASP A 146 8.59 -8.69 -13.57
C ASP A 146 7.94 -7.29 -13.53
N LYS A 147 8.68 -6.25 -13.89
CA LYS A 147 8.17 -4.88 -14.03
C LYS A 147 7.07 -4.78 -15.09
N PHE A 148 7.32 -5.30 -16.29
CA PHE A 148 6.33 -5.34 -17.36
C PHE A 148 5.07 -6.11 -16.93
N LEU A 149 5.23 -7.30 -16.36
CA LEU A 149 4.12 -8.15 -15.92
C LEU A 149 3.33 -7.51 -14.76
N ALA A 150 4.01 -6.81 -13.84
CA ALA A 150 3.34 -6.11 -12.74
C ALA A 150 2.46 -4.96 -13.26
N PHE A 151 2.96 -4.13 -14.18
CA PHE A 151 2.13 -3.08 -14.79
C PHE A 151 1.00 -3.68 -15.62
N TRP A 152 1.28 -4.73 -16.38
CA TRP A 152 0.25 -5.45 -17.13
C TRP A 152 -0.86 -5.97 -16.21
N ASN A 153 -0.51 -6.62 -15.10
CA ASN A 153 -1.46 -7.13 -14.12
C ASN A 153 -2.28 -6.00 -13.47
N SER A 154 -1.68 -4.84 -13.22
CA SER A 154 -2.38 -3.67 -12.70
C SER A 154 -3.47 -3.21 -13.67
N ILE A 155 -3.12 -3.02 -14.95
CA ILE A 155 -4.06 -2.63 -16.01
C ILE A 155 -5.15 -3.69 -16.16
N GLU A 156 -4.77 -4.96 -16.29
CA GLU A 156 -5.70 -6.07 -16.49
C GLU A 156 -6.70 -6.21 -15.33
N THR A 157 -6.25 -5.98 -14.08
CA THR A 157 -7.13 -6.01 -12.91
C THR A 157 -8.24 -4.96 -13.01
N ILE A 158 -7.91 -3.75 -13.51
CA ILE A 158 -8.86 -2.66 -13.70
C ILE A 158 -9.78 -2.98 -14.89
N THR A 159 -9.22 -3.28 -16.07
CA THR A 159 -10.02 -3.48 -17.28
C THR A 159 -11.00 -4.64 -17.13
N ASN A 160 -10.63 -5.73 -16.45
CA ASN A 160 -11.53 -6.87 -16.24
C ASN A 160 -12.78 -6.52 -15.42
N LYS A 161 -12.72 -5.50 -14.56
CA LYS A 161 -13.82 -5.10 -13.67
C LYS A 161 -14.63 -3.92 -14.23
N TYR A 162 -13.96 -2.94 -14.82
CA TYR A 162 -14.58 -1.65 -15.20
C TYR A 162 -14.86 -1.51 -16.69
N ASN A 163 -14.54 -2.52 -17.52
CA ASN A 163 -14.89 -2.49 -18.93
C ASN A 163 -16.42 -2.50 -19.14
N PRO A 164 -17.01 -1.45 -19.75
CA PRO A 164 -18.45 -1.36 -19.99
C PRO A 164 -18.96 -2.33 -21.05
N ASN A 165 -18.10 -2.77 -21.98
CA ASN A 165 -18.45 -3.60 -23.14
C ASN A 165 -17.99 -5.05 -23.00
N LYS A 166 -17.96 -5.58 -21.77
CA LYS A 166 -17.45 -6.92 -21.49
C LYS A 166 -18.10 -8.03 -22.34
N VAL A 167 -19.36 -7.82 -22.72
CA VAL A 167 -20.15 -8.74 -23.57
C VAL A 167 -19.60 -8.83 -25.00
N SER A 168 -19.00 -7.77 -25.52
CA SER A 168 -18.41 -7.72 -26.87
C SER A 168 -17.16 -8.59 -27.02
N CYS A 169 -16.62 -9.09 -25.91
CA CYS A 169 -15.37 -9.87 -25.88
C CYS A 169 -15.57 -11.34 -25.53
N VAL A 170 -16.81 -11.82 -25.39
CA VAL A 170 -17.12 -13.20 -24.96
C VAL A 170 -16.62 -14.25 -25.96
N ASP A 171 -16.62 -13.92 -27.26
CA ASP A 171 -16.20 -14.84 -28.33
C ASP A 171 -14.72 -14.70 -28.73
N ARG A 172 -14.02 -13.70 -28.18
CA ARG A 172 -12.60 -13.47 -28.42
C ARG A 172 -11.85 -14.09 -27.26
N GLY A 173 -11.26 -15.27 -27.47
CA GLY A 173 -10.56 -16.07 -26.45
C GLY A 173 -9.38 -15.38 -25.72
N SER A 174 -9.20 -14.07 -25.83
CA SER A 174 -8.26 -13.29 -25.05
C SER A 174 -8.80 -11.89 -24.75
N LYS A 175 -8.87 -11.58 -23.46
CA LYS A 175 -8.73 -10.26 -22.80
C LYS A 175 -9.53 -9.10 -23.41
N CYS A 176 -10.58 -8.69 -22.70
CA CYS A 176 -11.41 -7.53 -23.04
C CYS A 176 -10.78 -6.24 -22.51
N HIS A 177 -10.21 -5.43 -23.40
CA HIS A 177 -9.62 -4.15 -23.01
C HIS A 177 -10.70 -3.09 -22.78
N MET A 178 -10.49 -2.17 -21.84
CA MET A 178 -11.46 -1.13 -21.45
C MET A 178 -11.90 -0.20 -22.60
N TRP A 179 -11.21 -0.26 -23.74
CA TRP A 179 -11.44 0.57 -24.93
C TRP A 179 -12.00 -0.22 -26.13
N GLU A 180 -12.28 -1.52 -25.96
CA GLU A 180 -12.95 -2.39 -26.94
C GLU A 180 -14.48 -2.40 -26.71
#